data_AF-V9HCI3-F1
#
_entry.id   AF-V9HCI3-F1
#
_cell.length_a   1.000
_cell.length_b   1.000
_cell.length_c   1.000
_cell.angle_alpha   90.00
_cell.angle_beta   90.00
_cell.angle_gamma   90.00
#
_symmetry.space_group_name_H-M   'P 1'
#
loop_
_entity.id
_entity.type
_entity.pdbx_description
1 polymer ?
#
loop_
_entity_poly.entity_id
_entity_poly.type
_entity_poly.pdbx_seq_one_letter_code
_entity_poly.pdbx_strand_id
1 'polypeptide(L)'
;MKGIILAGGSGTRLYPVTKAMSKQMVPIYDKPMIYYPMSVLMLSAIKDILIISTPRDIRNFKELFGDGLSLGLNIEYATQENPNGLAEAFIIGEQFIGNDSVALILGDNIFYGQGLGGYLDRASKLNKGAMIFGYFVHDPRAFGVVEFDDSKNVISIEEKPDYPKSKYAVPGLYFYDNTVVEKAKLLKPSKRGELEITDLNRLYMEEKSLKVQLFGRGMAWLDTGTHASMLQASNFVEAIQNTQGTYIACLEEISYRKGWISKEQVKELAEPMSKTGYGKYLLDIINEE
;
A
#
# COMPACT_ATOMS: atom_id res chain seq x y z
N MET A 1 -9.38 -7.01 -10.85
CA MET A 1 -8.03 -6.73 -10.31
C MET A 1 -8.04 -7.04 -8.83
N LYS A 2 -7.06 -7.81 -8.37
CA LYS A 2 -6.86 -8.16 -6.96
C LYS A 2 -5.79 -7.29 -6.31
N GLY A 3 -5.69 -7.31 -4.99
CA GLY A 3 -4.73 -6.51 -4.23
C GLY A 3 -3.85 -7.37 -3.33
N ILE A 4 -2.59 -6.98 -3.19
CA ILE A 4 -1.66 -7.58 -2.23
C ILE A 4 -1.13 -6.47 -1.32
N ILE A 5 -1.21 -6.67 -0.01
CA ILE A 5 -0.50 -5.87 0.98
C ILE A 5 0.67 -6.70 1.50
N LEU A 6 1.90 -6.27 1.21
CA LEU A 6 3.09 -6.87 1.79
C LEU A 6 3.40 -6.20 3.14
N ALA A 7 2.96 -6.83 4.21
CA ALA A 7 3.08 -6.39 5.61
C ALA A 7 4.10 -7.23 6.41
N GLY A 8 5.13 -7.73 5.74
CA GLY A 8 6.22 -8.51 6.35
C GLY A 8 7.42 -7.67 6.81
N GLY A 9 8.56 -8.34 6.95
CA GLY A 9 9.84 -7.75 7.34
C GLY A 9 10.08 -7.74 8.85
N SER A 10 11.36 -7.71 9.23
CA SER A 10 11.79 -7.81 10.64
C SER A 10 11.65 -6.51 11.43
N GLY A 11 11.49 -5.37 10.76
CA GLY A 11 11.28 -4.07 11.40
C GLY A 11 12.41 -3.63 12.36
N THR A 12 13.61 -4.19 12.25
CA THR A 12 14.69 -4.04 13.25
C THR A 12 15.15 -2.59 13.48
N ARG A 13 15.00 -1.72 12.49
CA ARG A 13 15.28 -0.26 12.61
C ARG A 13 14.40 0.45 13.64
N LEU A 14 13.28 -0.17 14.01
CA LEU A 14 12.32 0.33 14.99
C LEU A 14 12.42 -0.38 16.34
N TYR A 15 13.45 -1.18 16.59
CA TYR A 15 13.66 -1.72 17.93
C TYR A 15 13.81 -0.59 18.95
N PRO A 16 13.22 -0.74 20.15
CA PRO A 16 12.57 -1.95 20.68
C PRO A 16 11.06 -2.10 20.34
N VAL A 17 10.41 -1.13 19.68
CA VAL A 17 8.95 -1.13 19.41
C VAL A 17 8.52 -2.42 18.70
N THR A 18 9.25 -2.81 17.65
CA THR A 18 8.90 -3.97 16.81
C THR A 18 9.40 -5.32 17.35
N LYS A 19 9.93 -5.36 18.58
CA LYS A 19 10.23 -6.64 19.26
C LYS A 19 8.96 -7.40 19.62
N ALA A 20 7.94 -6.68 20.08
CA ALA A 20 6.69 -7.25 20.57
C ALA A 20 5.57 -7.30 19.52
N MET A 21 5.64 -6.44 18.50
CA MET A 21 4.61 -6.32 17.47
C MET A 21 5.21 -6.08 16.08
N SER A 22 4.45 -6.42 15.04
CA SER A 22 4.76 -6.03 13.67
C SER A 22 4.80 -4.50 13.53
N LYS A 23 5.69 -4.00 12.67
CA LYS A 23 5.76 -2.58 12.30
C LYS A 23 4.40 -2.08 11.80
N GLN A 24 3.74 -2.87 10.95
CA GLN A 24 2.49 -2.49 10.28
C GLN A 24 1.27 -2.53 11.23
N MET A 25 1.45 -2.99 12.46
CA MET A 25 0.46 -2.90 13.55
C MET A 25 0.69 -1.67 14.45
N VAL A 26 1.85 -1.01 14.37
CA VAL A 26 2.12 0.20 15.15
C VAL A 26 1.14 1.30 14.70
N PRO A 27 0.53 2.06 15.64
CA PRO A 27 -0.40 3.10 15.28
C PRO A 27 0.32 4.25 14.56
N ILE A 28 -0.33 4.75 13.50
CA ILE A 28 -0.05 6.07 12.95
C ILE A 28 -1.21 6.96 13.39
N TYR A 29 -0.91 7.82 14.35
CA TYR A 29 -1.89 8.57 15.12
C TYR A 29 -2.92 7.68 15.83
N ASP A 30 -4.11 7.52 15.24
CA ASP A 30 -5.30 6.92 15.85
C ASP A 30 -5.71 5.57 15.25
N LYS A 31 -4.96 5.06 14.26
CA LYS A 31 -5.25 3.80 13.54
C LYS A 31 -4.00 2.96 13.32
N PRO A 32 -4.11 1.62 13.23
CA PRO A 32 -2.98 0.76 12.84
C PRO A 32 -2.40 1.19 11.48
N MET A 33 -1.08 1.16 11.32
CA MET A 33 -0.40 1.55 10.07
C MET A 33 -0.94 0.83 8.82
N ILE A 34 -1.34 -0.44 8.93
CA ILE A 34 -1.90 -1.20 7.80
C ILE A 34 -3.24 -0.67 7.26
N TYR A 35 -3.98 0.16 8.01
CA TYR A 35 -5.21 0.80 7.52
C TYR A 35 -4.92 1.72 6.33
N TYR A 36 -3.78 2.40 6.31
CA TYR A 36 -3.42 3.34 5.26
C TYR A 36 -3.24 2.65 3.90
N PRO A 37 -2.40 1.60 3.74
CA PRO A 37 -2.31 0.88 2.48
C PRO A 37 -3.60 0.11 2.13
N MET A 38 -4.34 -0.42 3.13
CA MET A 38 -5.66 -1.01 2.90
C MET A 38 -6.61 0.00 2.24
N SER A 39 -6.67 1.23 2.78
CA SER A 39 -7.51 2.29 2.23
C SER A 39 -7.18 2.63 0.78
N VAL A 40 -5.90 2.53 0.37
CA VAL A 40 -5.48 2.78 -1.01
C VAL A 40 -6.02 1.70 -1.96
N LEU A 41 -5.96 0.43 -1.57
CA LEU A 41 -6.56 -0.65 -2.37
C LEU A 41 -8.08 -0.48 -2.45
N MET A 42 -8.73 -0.15 -1.34
CA MET A 42 -10.17 0.10 -1.30
C MET A 42 -10.57 1.28 -2.20
N LEU A 43 -9.84 2.40 -2.12
CA LEU A 43 -10.04 3.57 -2.98
C LEU A 43 -9.87 3.21 -4.46
N SER A 44 -8.98 2.27 -4.78
CA SER A 44 -8.79 1.69 -6.13
C SER A 44 -9.91 0.73 -6.57
N ALA A 45 -10.96 0.56 -5.75
CA ALA A 45 -12.09 -0.36 -5.94
C ALA A 45 -11.69 -1.84 -5.94
N ILE A 46 -10.60 -2.19 -5.27
CA ILE A 46 -10.15 -3.57 -5.09
C ILE A 46 -10.78 -4.13 -3.81
N LYS A 47 -11.52 -5.24 -3.94
CA LYS A 47 -12.23 -5.90 -2.83
C LYS A 47 -11.56 -7.21 -2.38
N ASP A 48 -10.92 -7.90 -3.32
CA ASP A 48 -10.19 -9.15 -3.05
C ASP A 48 -8.74 -8.79 -2.71
N ILE A 49 -8.33 -9.04 -1.47
CA ILE A 49 -7.05 -8.58 -0.93
C ILE A 49 -6.33 -9.74 -0.23
N LEU A 50 -5.06 -9.94 -0.57
CA LEU A 50 -4.16 -10.85 0.13
C LEU A 50 -3.23 -10.05 1.03
N ILE A 51 -3.24 -10.36 2.32
CA ILE A 51 -2.25 -9.82 3.28
C ILE A 51 -1.14 -10.86 3.45
N ILE A 52 0.08 -10.46 3.10
CA ILE A 52 1.28 -11.28 3.27
C ILE A 52 2.09 -10.73 4.45
N SER A 53 2.39 -11.59 5.42
CA SER A 53 3.17 -11.20 6.61
C SER A 53 4.06 -12.33 7.12
N THR A 54 4.82 -12.10 8.19
CA THR A 54 5.60 -13.16 8.84
C THR A 54 4.69 -14.18 9.52
N PRO A 55 5.13 -15.43 9.73
CA PRO A 55 4.37 -16.44 10.48
C PRO A 55 3.98 -15.98 11.89
N ARG A 56 4.83 -15.17 12.52
CA ARG A 56 4.57 -14.59 13.86
C ARG A 56 3.41 -13.59 13.82
N ASP A 57 3.40 -12.71 12.83
CA ASP A 57 2.56 -11.50 12.85
C ASP A 57 1.24 -11.68 12.08
N ILE A 58 1.13 -12.69 11.19
CA ILE A 58 -0.07 -12.91 10.37
C ILE A 58 -1.34 -13.10 11.21
N ARG A 59 -1.23 -13.70 12.41
CA ARG A 59 -2.36 -13.89 13.32
C ARG A 59 -2.98 -12.57 13.76
N ASN A 60 -2.16 -11.55 14.01
CA ASN A 60 -2.65 -10.24 14.47
C ASN A 60 -3.44 -9.53 13.37
N PHE A 61 -3.04 -9.71 12.10
CA PHE A 61 -3.80 -9.19 10.96
C PHE A 61 -5.13 -9.93 10.78
N LYS A 62 -5.16 -11.26 11.00
CA LYS A 62 -6.41 -12.03 11.02
C LYS A 62 -7.36 -11.59 12.14
N GLU A 63 -6.83 -11.28 13.32
CA GLU A 63 -7.62 -10.76 14.44
C GLU A 63 -8.17 -9.35 14.13
N LEU A 64 -7.37 -8.51 13.47
CA LEU A 64 -7.77 -7.15 13.10
C LEU A 64 -8.84 -7.11 12.00
N PHE A 65 -8.70 -7.93 10.96
CA PHE A 65 -9.53 -7.82 9.75
C PHE A 65 -10.50 -9.00 9.50
N GLY A 66 -10.35 -10.12 10.20
CA GLY A 66 -11.18 -11.31 9.96
C GLY A 66 -11.09 -11.79 8.51
N ASP A 67 -12.22 -12.10 7.87
CA ASP A 67 -12.31 -12.37 6.44
C ASP A 67 -12.58 -11.10 5.60
N GLY A 68 -12.69 -9.94 6.24
CA GLY A 68 -13.00 -8.66 5.62
C GLY A 68 -14.48 -8.43 5.28
N LEU A 69 -15.37 -9.42 5.51
CA LEU A 69 -16.77 -9.31 5.09
C LEU A 69 -17.52 -8.17 5.80
N SER A 70 -17.14 -7.86 7.04
CA SER A 70 -17.69 -6.71 7.79
C SER A 70 -17.42 -5.37 7.11
N LEU A 71 -16.36 -5.27 6.31
CA LEU A 71 -16.01 -4.10 5.49
C LEU A 71 -16.46 -4.27 4.03
N GLY A 72 -17.17 -5.34 3.70
CA GLY A 72 -17.53 -5.69 2.33
C GLY A 72 -16.33 -6.12 1.47
N LEU A 73 -15.23 -6.59 2.09
CA LEU A 73 -14.02 -7.08 1.43
C LEU A 73 -13.95 -8.61 1.46
N ASN A 74 -13.04 -9.19 0.68
CA ASN A 74 -12.64 -10.59 0.78
C ASN A 74 -11.13 -10.63 1.06
N ILE A 75 -10.75 -10.95 2.30
CA ILE A 75 -9.36 -10.91 2.75
C ILE A 75 -8.81 -12.32 2.93
N GLU A 76 -7.76 -12.63 2.19
CA GLU A 76 -6.95 -13.83 2.35
C GLU A 76 -5.60 -13.52 3.00
N TYR A 77 -4.94 -14.55 3.51
CA TYR A 77 -3.70 -14.41 4.29
C TYR A 77 -2.67 -15.44 3.87
N ALA A 78 -1.44 -15.00 3.65
CA ALA A 78 -0.31 -15.89 3.39
C ALA A 78 0.92 -15.50 4.23
N THR A 79 1.80 -16.47 4.48
CA THR A 79 3.05 -16.23 5.19
C THR A 79 4.21 -16.06 4.23
N GLN A 80 5.08 -15.09 4.54
CA GLN A 80 6.42 -14.97 3.99
C GLN A 80 7.39 -15.41 5.10
N GLU A 81 7.94 -16.62 4.96
CA GLU A 81 8.82 -17.23 5.97
C GLU A 81 10.09 -16.41 6.19
N ASN A 82 10.70 -15.95 5.10
CA ASN A 82 11.91 -15.14 5.11
C ASN A 82 11.71 -13.90 4.24
N PRO A 83 12.28 -12.74 4.59
CA PRO A 83 12.14 -11.52 3.81
C PRO A 83 13.02 -11.57 2.55
N ASN A 84 12.69 -12.43 1.59
CA ASN A 84 13.50 -12.68 0.39
C ASN A 84 13.31 -11.62 -0.71
N GLY A 85 12.73 -10.45 -0.39
CA GLY A 85 12.48 -9.36 -1.33
C GLY A 85 11.00 -9.15 -1.66
N LEU A 86 10.72 -8.00 -2.26
CA LEU A 86 9.35 -7.52 -2.52
C LEU A 86 8.65 -8.29 -3.63
N ALA A 87 9.40 -8.73 -4.66
CA ALA A 87 8.82 -9.46 -5.80
C ALA A 87 8.35 -10.88 -5.42
N GLU A 88 8.80 -11.42 -4.29
CA GLU A 88 8.33 -12.71 -3.76
C GLU A 88 6.83 -12.69 -3.47
N ALA A 89 6.23 -11.52 -3.23
CA ALA A 89 4.80 -11.36 -3.01
C ALA A 89 3.95 -11.96 -4.15
N PHE A 90 4.43 -11.89 -5.40
CA PHE A 90 3.72 -12.45 -6.56
C PHE A 90 3.87 -13.96 -6.69
N ILE A 91 4.92 -14.54 -6.09
CA ILE A 91 5.14 -15.99 -6.04
C ILE A 91 4.26 -16.57 -4.94
N ILE A 92 4.29 -15.99 -3.74
CA ILE A 92 3.42 -16.38 -2.61
C ILE A 92 1.95 -16.22 -3.00
N GLY A 93 1.61 -15.11 -3.65
CA GLY A 93 0.25 -14.79 -4.07
C GLY A 93 -0.21 -15.45 -5.36
N GLU A 94 0.55 -16.35 -5.98
CA GLU A 94 0.24 -16.91 -7.31
C GLU A 94 -1.20 -17.45 -7.40
N GLN A 95 -1.59 -18.33 -6.48
CA GLN A 95 -2.92 -18.94 -6.48
C GLN A 95 -4.03 -17.91 -6.24
N PHE A 96 -3.76 -16.96 -5.35
CA PHE A 96 -4.69 -15.86 -5.07
C PHE A 96 -4.86 -14.96 -6.29
N ILE A 97 -3.79 -14.62 -7.01
CA ILE A 97 -3.83 -13.79 -8.22
C ILE A 97 -4.61 -14.52 -9.33
N GLY A 98 -4.36 -15.81 -9.53
CA GLY A 98 -5.00 -16.59 -10.59
C GLY A 98 -4.74 -15.98 -11.97
N ASN A 99 -5.79 -15.63 -12.71
CA ASN A 99 -5.70 -15.01 -14.04
C ASN A 99 -5.96 -13.49 -14.02
N ASP A 100 -6.11 -12.89 -12.83
CA ASP A 100 -6.41 -11.47 -12.69
C ASP A 100 -5.15 -10.59 -12.79
N SER A 101 -5.35 -9.31 -13.10
CA SER A 101 -4.37 -8.26 -12.81
C SER A 101 -4.29 -7.99 -11.31
N VAL A 102 -3.17 -7.45 -10.85
CA VAL A 102 -2.89 -7.29 -9.41
C VAL A 102 -2.21 -5.96 -9.08
N ALA A 103 -2.63 -5.35 -7.98
CA ALA A 103 -1.92 -4.25 -7.35
C ALA A 103 -1.13 -4.74 -6.13
N LEU A 104 0.11 -4.29 -5.97
CA LEU A 104 0.92 -4.51 -4.77
C LEU A 104 1.12 -3.17 -4.06
N ILE A 105 0.88 -3.15 -2.74
CA ILE A 105 1.22 -2.01 -1.88
C ILE A 105 2.03 -2.49 -0.67
N LEU A 106 3.04 -1.70 -0.29
CA LEU A 106 3.83 -1.97 0.91
C LEU A 106 3.06 -1.54 2.16
N GLY A 107 3.07 -2.38 3.18
CA GLY A 107 2.27 -2.21 4.40
C GLY A 107 2.62 -1.00 5.28
N ASP A 108 3.68 -0.27 4.95
CA ASP A 108 4.24 0.87 5.69
C ASP A 108 4.20 2.20 4.92
N ASN A 109 3.59 2.20 3.73
CA ASN A 109 3.48 3.35 2.86
C ASN A 109 2.14 4.07 3.07
N ILE A 110 2.21 5.37 3.32
CA ILE A 110 1.05 6.23 3.50
C ILE A 110 0.96 7.19 2.33
N PHE A 111 -0.23 7.26 1.72
CA PHE A 111 -0.53 8.16 0.62
C PHE A 111 -1.72 9.04 1.00
N TYR A 112 -1.58 10.35 0.82
CA TYR A 112 -2.66 11.30 1.05
C TYR A 112 -2.57 12.45 0.04
N GLY A 113 -3.69 12.98 -0.39
CA GLY A 113 -3.72 14.20 -1.18
C GLY A 113 -4.95 14.27 -2.08
N GLN A 114 -5.30 15.51 -2.46
CA GLN A 114 -6.41 15.75 -3.36
C GLN A 114 -6.16 15.06 -4.71
N GLY A 115 -7.15 14.32 -5.18
CA GLY A 115 -7.07 13.63 -6.46
C GLY A 115 -6.40 12.25 -6.42
N LEU A 116 -6.00 11.74 -5.24
CA LEU A 116 -5.47 10.37 -5.09
C LEU A 116 -6.39 9.34 -5.76
N GLY A 117 -7.71 9.41 -5.55
CA GLY A 117 -8.67 8.52 -6.19
C GLY A 117 -8.59 8.51 -7.73
N GLY A 118 -8.30 9.64 -8.37
CA GLY A 118 -8.13 9.72 -9.82
C GLY A 118 -6.84 9.06 -10.32
N TYR A 119 -5.75 9.10 -9.54
CA TYR A 119 -4.53 8.34 -9.84
C TYR A 119 -4.79 6.83 -9.78
N LEU A 120 -5.49 6.40 -8.72
CA LEU A 120 -5.82 5.01 -8.45
C LEU A 120 -6.79 4.43 -9.49
N ASP A 121 -7.84 5.17 -9.87
CA ASP A 121 -8.80 4.74 -10.90
C ASP A 121 -8.14 4.55 -12.28
N ARG A 122 -7.18 5.41 -12.65
CA ARG A 122 -6.41 5.22 -13.89
C ARG A 122 -5.52 3.99 -13.82
N ALA A 123 -4.91 3.71 -12.67
CA ALA A 123 -4.03 2.57 -12.49
C ALA A 123 -4.79 1.24 -12.43
N SER A 124 -5.99 1.22 -11.83
CA SER A 124 -6.83 0.01 -11.76
C SER A 124 -7.40 -0.39 -13.12
N LYS A 125 -7.47 0.53 -14.09
CA LYS A 125 -7.85 0.29 -15.50
C LYS A 125 -6.71 -0.22 -16.38
N LEU A 126 -5.54 -0.54 -15.79
CA LEU A 126 -4.42 -1.12 -16.51
C LEU A 126 -4.80 -2.52 -17.03
N ASN A 127 -4.88 -2.66 -18.36
CA ASN A 127 -5.18 -3.95 -19.00
C ASN A 127 -3.92 -4.75 -19.37
N LYS A 128 -2.80 -4.06 -19.64
CA LYS A 128 -1.55 -4.67 -20.09
C LYS A 128 -0.35 -3.88 -19.57
N GLY A 129 0.70 -4.59 -19.21
CA GLY A 129 1.96 -4.03 -18.74
C GLY A 129 1.96 -3.77 -17.23
N ALA A 130 2.73 -2.76 -16.84
CA ALA A 130 2.90 -2.35 -15.46
C ALA A 130 2.74 -0.84 -15.33
N MET A 131 2.25 -0.40 -14.18
CA MET A 131 2.17 1.01 -13.82
C MET A 131 2.76 1.23 -12.44
N ILE A 132 3.73 2.12 -12.39
CA ILE A 132 4.36 2.62 -11.16
C ILE A 132 4.06 4.09 -10.97
N PHE A 133 4.36 4.59 -9.77
CA PHE A 133 4.24 6.01 -9.45
C PHE A 133 5.62 6.64 -9.29
N GLY A 134 5.73 7.92 -9.66
CA GLY A 134 6.91 8.73 -9.42
C GLY A 134 6.58 9.83 -8.42
N TYR A 135 7.36 9.94 -7.36
CA TYR A 135 7.25 11.00 -6.36
C TYR A 135 8.56 11.77 -6.29
N PHE A 136 8.47 13.10 -6.39
CA PHE A 136 9.65 13.95 -6.31
C PHE A 136 10.18 13.98 -4.87
N VAL A 137 11.43 13.59 -4.68
CA VAL A 137 12.13 13.65 -3.39
C VAL A 137 13.43 14.43 -3.51
N HIS A 138 13.84 15.07 -2.41
CA HIS A 138 15.09 15.81 -2.38
C HIS A 138 16.30 14.88 -2.55
N ASP A 139 16.30 13.74 -1.84
CA ASP A 139 17.33 12.70 -1.93
C ASP A 139 16.72 11.34 -2.30
N PRO A 140 16.86 10.90 -3.56
CA PRO A 140 16.25 9.66 -4.05
C PRO A 140 17.11 8.41 -3.82
N ARG A 141 18.34 8.53 -3.30
CA ARG A 141 19.30 7.42 -3.17
C ARG A 141 18.85 6.28 -2.27
N ALA A 142 17.88 6.54 -1.38
CA ALA A 142 17.32 5.52 -0.50
C ALA A 142 16.26 4.62 -1.17
N PHE A 143 15.86 4.91 -2.41
CA PHE A 143 14.72 4.30 -3.09
C PHE A 143 15.08 3.80 -4.50
N GLY A 144 14.14 3.10 -5.14
CA GLY A 144 14.14 2.92 -6.59
C GLY A 144 13.92 4.27 -7.29
N VAL A 145 14.76 4.59 -8.27
CA VAL A 145 14.73 5.86 -9.01
C VAL A 145 14.31 5.62 -10.44
N VAL A 146 13.37 6.42 -10.93
CA VAL A 146 12.79 6.28 -12.27
C VAL A 146 13.11 7.49 -13.16
N GLU A 147 13.55 7.24 -14.38
CA GLU A 147 13.70 8.21 -15.46
C GLU A 147 12.65 7.91 -16.54
N PHE A 148 12.09 8.95 -17.16
CA PHE A 148 10.99 8.79 -18.11
C PHE A 148 11.00 9.86 -19.19
N ASP A 149 10.40 9.55 -20.34
CA ASP A 149 10.23 10.49 -21.46
C ASP A 149 9.00 11.40 -21.26
N ASP A 150 8.81 12.34 -22.21
CA ASP A 150 7.66 13.25 -22.20
C ASP A 150 6.31 12.54 -22.30
N SER A 151 6.29 11.32 -22.86
CA SER A 151 5.12 10.45 -22.98
C SER A 151 4.91 9.53 -21.76
N LYS A 152 5.68 9.73 -20.68
CA LYS A 152 5.63 8.93 -19.44
C LYS A 152 5.94 7.45 -19.64
N ASN A 153 6.71 7.11 -20.66
CA ASN A 153 7.37 5.82 -20.75
C ASN A 153 8.62 5.82 -19.88
N VAL A 154 8.85 4.75 -19.14
CA VAL A 154 10.07 4.62 -18.32
C VAL A 154 11.26 4.31 -19.23
N ILE A 155 12.32 5.12 -19.12
CA ILE A 155 13.58 4.97 -19.86
C ILE A 155 14.59 4.17 -19.05
N SER A 156 14.69 4.47 -17.75
CA SER A 156 15.57 3.74 -16.84
C SER A 156 14.97 3.62 -15.44
N ILE A 157 15.29 2.51 -14.77
CA ILE A 157 14.93 2.27 -13.38
C ILE A 157 16.07 1.58 -12.64
N GLU A 158 16.47 2.15 -11.51
CA GLU A 158 17.65 1.72 -10.74
C GLU A 158 17.32 1.68 -9.24
N GLU A 159 17.73 0.60 -8.57
CA GLU A 159 17.52 0.42 -7.13
C GLU A 159 18.66 1.09 -6.37
N LYS A 160 18.34 2.11 -5.57
CA LYS A 160 19.29 2.83 -4.70
C LYS A 160 20.59 3.24 -5.40
N PRO A 161 20.51 4.00 -6.51
CA PRO A 161 21.69 4.40 -7.26
C PRO A 161 22.55 5.39 -6.47
N ASP A 162 23.87 5.22 -6.52
CA ASP A 162 24.82 6.20 -5.96
C ASP A 162 24.71 7.56 -6.66
N TYR A 163 24.44 7.54 -7.97
CA TYR A 163 24.27 8.71 -8.84
C TYR A 163 22.90 8.67 -9.53
N PRO A 164 21.82 9.15 -8.86
CA PRO A 164 20.46 9.11 -9.40
C PRO A 164 20.32 9.90 -10.71
N LYS A 165 19.72 9.29 -11.72
CA LYS A 165 19.43 9.94 -13.02
C LYS A 165 18.24 10.90 -12.97
N SER A 166 17.42 10.82 -11.93
CA SER A 166 16.31 11.74 -11.70
C SER A 166 16.11 11.97 -10.19
N LYS A 167 15.21 12.90 -9.84
CA LYS A 167 14.74 13.15 -8.47
C LYS A 167 13.43 12.41 -8.14
N TYR A 168 12.98 11.51 -9.00
CA TYR A 168 11.73 10.77 -8.81
C TYR A 168 12.01 9.40 -8.21
N ALA A 169 11.63 9.25 -6.95
CA ALA A 169 11.56 7.95 -6.29
C ALA A 169 10.29 7.20 -6.72
N VAL A 170 10.35 5.88 -6.68
CA VAL A 170 9.21 4.97 -6.89
C VAL A 170 8.62 4.60 -5.54
N PRO A 171 7.43 5.11 -5.17
CA PRO A 171 6.75 4.72 -3.94
C PRO A 171 6.35 3.24 -3.96
N GLY A 172 6.06 2.70 -2.77
CA GLY A 172 5.66 1.31 -2.57
C GLY A 172 4.24 0.98 -3.04
N LEU A 173 3.86 1.39 -4.25
CA LEU A 173 2.57 1.12 -4.88
C LEU A 173 2.76 0.78 -6.36
N TYR A 174 2.31 -0.40 -6.76
CA TYR A 174 2.58 -0.98 -8.06
C TYR A 174 1.33 -1.65 -8.62
N PHE A 175 1.08 -1.51 -9.91
CA PHE A 175 -0.02 -2.17 -10.61
C PHE A 175 0.54 -2.98 -11.77
N TYR A 176 0.11 -4.22 -11.90
CA TYR A 176 0.60 -5.13 -12.93
C TYR A 176 -0.54 -5.89 -13.60
N ASP A 177 -0.32 -6.21 -14.88
CA ASP A 177 -1.06 -7.29 -15.53
C ASP A 177 -0.68 -8.67 -14.94
N ASN A 178 -1.40 -9.70 -15.38
CA ASN A 178 -1.23 -11.05 -14.86
C ASN A 178 0.16 -11.65 -15.12
N THR A 179 0.91 -11.16 -16.12
CA THR A 179 2.23 -11.71 -16.47
C THR A 179 3.28 -11.53 -15.37
N VAL A 180 2.97 -10.73 -14.34
CA VAL A 180 3.82 -10.46 -13.19
C VAL A 180 4.23 -11.71 -12.44
N VAL A 181 3.35 -12.72 -12.37
CA VAL A 181 3.61 -13.97 -11.64
C VAL A 181 4.79 -14.71 -12.27
N GLU A 182 4.72 -14.96 -13.58
CA GLU A 182 5.78 -15.65 -14.31
C GLU A 182 7.07 -14.82 -14.35
N LYS A 183 6.96 -13.50 -14.52
CA LYS A 183 8.11 -12.61 -14.46
C LYS A 183 8.80 -12.63 -13.10
N ALA A 184 8.05 -12.66 -12.00
CA ALA A 184 8.60 -12.74 -10.64
C ALA A 184 9.35 -14.05 -10.41
N LYS A 185 8.83 -15.18 -10.91
CA LYS A 185 9.50 -16.51 -10.84
C LYS A 185 10.82 -16.58 -11.60
N LEU A 186 11.00 -15.75 -12.63
CA LEU A 186 12.23 -15.69 -13.43
C LEU A 186 13.34 -14.86 -12.79
N LEU A 187 13.01 -14.08 -11.76
CA LEU A 187 14.00 -13.23 -11.08
C LEU A 187 15.03 -14.07 -10.33
N LYS A 188 16.25 -13.53 -10.29
CA LYS A 188 17.33 -14.05 -9.46
C LYS A 188 17.56 -13.09 -8.29
N PRO A 189 17.96 -13.59 -7.11
CA PRO A 189 18.31 -12.72 -5.99
C PRO A 189 19.38 -11.70 -6.39
N SER A 190 19.22 -10.46 -5.94
CA SER A 190 20.18 -9.39 -6.16
C SER A 190 21.47 -9.63 -5.37
N LYS A 191 22.45 -8.71 -5.48
CA LYS A 191 23.65 -8.72 -4.62
C LYS A 191 23.31 -8.68 -3.12
N ARG A 192 22.10 -8.23 -2.76
CA ARG A 192 21.58 -8.19 -1.39
C ARG A 192 20.87 -9.49 -0.97
N GLY A 193 20.72 -10.45 -1.89
CA GLY A 193 19.98 -11.68 -1.66
C GLY A 193 18.46 -11.52 -1.72
N GLU A 194 17.96 -10.39 -2.26
CA GLU A 194 16.52 -10.08 -2.34
C GLU A 194 16.04 -10.17 -3.80
N LEU A 195 14.81 -10.63 -4.00
CA LEU A 195 14.05 -10.52 -5.25
C LEU A 195 13.51 -9.09 -5.37
N GLU A 196 14.25 -8.25 -6.09
CA GLU A 196 13.99 -6.81 -6.15
C GLU A 196 12.78 -6.51 -7.05
N ILE A 197 11.84 -5.68 -6.55
CA ILE A 197 10.74 -5.18 -7.37
C ILE A 197 11.25 -4.30 -8.52
N THR A 198 12.39 -3.64 -8.34
CA THR A 198 13.03 -2.84 -9.38
C THR A 198 13.50 -3.69 -10.56
N ASP A 199 13.95 -4.92 -10.30
CA ASP A 199 14.30 -5.86 -11.38
C ASP A 199 13.05 -6.36 -12.10
N LEU A 200 11.95 -6.62 -11.37
CA LEU A 200 10.65 -6.93 -11.96
C LEU A 200 10.14 -5.80 -12.87
N ASN A 201 10.20 -4.56 -12.39
CA ASN A 201 9.83 -3.38 -13.16
C ASN A 201 10.69 -3.24 -14.42
N ARG A 202 11.99 -3.54 -14.34
CA ARG A 202 12.89 -3.51 -15.50
C ARG A 202 12.44 -4.45 -16.60
N LEU A 203 11.92 -5.63 -16.29
CA LEU A 203 11.39 -6.56 -17.31
C LEU A 203 10.24 -5.93 -18.11
N TYR A 204 9.32 -5.23 -17.45
CA TYR A 204 8.26 -4.48 -18.13
C TYR A 204 8.79 -3.26 -18.91
N MET A 205 9.83 -2.61 -18.40
CA MET A 205 10.49 -1.50 -19.08
C MET A 205 11.14 -1.94 -20.40
N GLU A 206 11.89 -3.05 -20.37
CA GLU A 206 12.53 -3.65 -21.54
C GLU A 206 11.51 -4.06 -22.62
N GLU A 207 10.32 -4.49 -22.19
CA GLU A 207 9.17 -4.77 -23.06
C GLU A 207 8.39 -3.51 -23.52
N LYS A 208 8.82 -2.32 -23.09
CA LYS A 208 8.13 -1.04 -23.35
C LYS A 208 6.69 -1.02 -22.86
N SER A 209 6.40 -1.78 -21.80
CA SER A 209 5.09 -1.94 -21.18
C SER A 209 5.03 -1.38 -19.75
N LEU A 210 6.12 -0.75 -19.26
CA LEU A 210 6.15 -0.01 -18.00
C LEU A 210 5.78 1.47 -18.20
N LYS A 211 4.73 1.91 -17.51
CA LYS A 211 4.29 3.32 -17.44
C LYS A 211 4.54 3.91 -16.07
N VAL A 212 4.76 5.22 -16.02
CA VAL A 212 4.85 5.97 -14.75
C VAL A 212 3.76 7.04 -14.65
N GLN A 213 3.08 7.11 -13.49
CA GLN A 213 2.24 8.26 -13.14
C GLN A 213 2.95 9.12 -12.09
N LEU A 214 3.05 10.43 -12.32
CA LEU A 214 3.71 11.33 -11.39
C LEU A 214 2.71 11.90 -10.38
N PHE A 215 2.98 11.67 -9.10
CA PHE A 215 2.26 12.36 -8.04
C PHE A 215 2.64 13.84 -8.08
N GLY A 216 1.61 14.69 -8.13
CA GLY A 216 1.78 16.14 -8.05
C GLY A 216 2.26 16.58 -6.67
N ARG A 217 2.78 17.81 -6.57
CA ARG A 217 3.33 18.37 -5.33
C ARG A 217 2.34 18.48 -4.15
N GLY A 218 1.04 18.36 -4.41
CA GLY A 218 -0.01 18.36 -3.39
C GLY A 218 -0.28 16.98 -2.78
N MET A 219 0.39 15.94 -3.29
CA MET A 219 0.37 14.61 -2.69
C MET A 219 1.43 14.54 -1.58
N ALA A 220 1.08 13.87 -0.50
CA ALA A 220 2.00 13.40 0.52
C ALA A 220 2.20 11.89 0.33
N TRP A 221 3.47 11.49 0.24
CA TRP A 221 3.92 10.12 0.38
C TRP A 221 4.87 10.05 1.57
N LEU A 222 4.58 9.15 2.51
CA LEU A 222 5.35 8.98 3.74
C LEU A 222 5.70 7.50 3.91
N ASP A 223 6.99 7.23 4.12
CA ASP A 223 7.52 5.92 4.50
C ASP A 223 7.87 5.90 6.00
N THR A 224 7.27 4.98 6.74
CA THR A 224 7.36 4.89 8.21
C THR A 224 8.49 3.96 8.69
N GLY A 225 9.55 3.82 7.89
CA GLY A 225 10.69 2.94 8.18
C GLY A 225 11.62 3.35 9.34
N THR A 226 11.44 4.51 9.96
CA THR A 226 12.25 5.00 11.10
C THR A 226 11.37 5.63 12.19
N HIS A 227 11.87 5.73 13.42
CA HIS A 227 11.14 6.38 14.53
C HIS A 227 10.76 7.83 14.20
N ALA A 228 11.68 8.58 13.57
CA ALA A 228 11.43 9.96 13.18
C ALA A 228 10.36 10.07 12.08
N SER A 229 10.44 9.23 11.04
CA SER A 229 9.46 9.27 9.95
C SER A 229 8.08 8.77 10.38
N MET A 230 8.02 7.83 11.32
CA MET A 230 6.77 7.37 11.96
C MET A 230 6.11 8.47 12.79
N LEU A 231 6.88 9.22 13.60
CA LEU A 231 6.37 10.37 14.34
C LEU A 231 5.89 11.46 13.38
N GLN A 232 6.66 11.75 12.33
CA GLN A 232 6.27 12.72 11.31
C GLN A 232 4.96 12.33 10.63
N ALA A 233 4.76 11.05 10.30
CA ALA A 233 3.52 10.57 9.72
C ALA A 233 2.33 10.69 10.68
N SER A 234 2.53 10.40 11.97
CA SER A 234 1.49 10.57 12.98
C SER A 234 1.08 12.02 13.14
N ASN A 235 2.05 12.94 13.22
CA ASN A 235 1.79 14.38 13.31
C ASN A 235 1.11 14.92 12.05
N PHE A 236 1.47 14.39 10.87
CA PHE A 236 0.82 14.76 9.63
C PHE A 236 -0.67 14.37 9.64
N VAL A 237 -0.98 13.13 10.03
CA VAL A 237 -2.37 12.67 10.10
C VAL A 237 -3.15 13.45 11.15
N GLU A 238 -2.59 13.63 12.35
CA GLU A 238 -3.20 14.40 13.43
C GLU A 238 -3.58 15.81 12.98
N ALA A 239 -2.64 16.53 12.36
CA ALA A 239 -2.86 17.91 11.93
C ALA A 239 -3.99 18.02 10.90
N ILE A 240 -4.05 17.09 9.93
CA ILE A 240 -5.11 17.09 8.93
C ILE A 240 -6.46 16.76 9.56
N GLN A 241 -6.55 15.67 10.33
CA GLN A 241 -7.83 15.23 10.91
C GLN A 241 -8.40 16.26 11.88
N ASN A 242 -7.56 16.87 12.74
CA ASN A 242 -8.00 17.90 13.66
C ASN A 242 -8.44 19.19 12.97
N THR A 243 -7.88 19.50 11.80
CA THR A 243 -8.28 20.69 11.04
C THR A 243 -9.56 20.45 10.24
N GLN A 244 -9.74 19.26 9.66
CA GLN A 244 -10.84 18.97 8.73
C GLN A 244 -12.07 18.35 9.41
N GLY A 245 -11.91 17.72 10.57
CA GLY A 245 -12.97 16.93 11.21
C GLY A 245 -13.26 15.60 10.49
N THR A 246 -12.41 15.19 9.55
CA THR A 246 -12.52 13.94 8.79
C THR A 246 -11.38 12.99 9.12
N TYR A 247 -11.56 11.70 8.89
CA TYR A 247 -10.58 10.68 9.25
C TYR A 247 -9.87 10.14 8.00
N ILE A 248 -8.55 10.24 7.97
CA ILE A 248 -7.73 9.66 6.89
C ILE A 248 -7.73 8.14 7.03
N ALA A 249 -7.95 7.43 5.93
CA ALA A 249 -7.93 5.96 5.89
C ALA A 249 -8.94 5.31 6.87
N CYS A 250 -10.12 5.92 7.04
CA CYS A 250 -11.25 5.29 7.70
C CYS A 250 -11.87 4.24 6.76
N LEU A 251 -11.68 2.95 7.07
CA LEU A 251 -12.05 1.87 6.16
C LEU A 251 -13.57 1.72 6.05
N GLU A 252 -14.27 1.82 7.16
CA GLU A 252 -15.73 1.75 7.25
C GLU A 252 -16.37 2.90 6.45
N GLU A 253 -15.84 4.12 6.55
CA GLU A 253 -16.30 5.25 5.73
C GLU A 253 -16.09 4.97 4.24
N ILE A 254 -14.92 4.47 3.83
CA ILE A 254 -14.65 4.14 2.43
C ILE A 254 -15.62 3.07 1.92
N SER A 255 -15.84 2.01 2.71
CA SER A 255 -16.79 0.95 2.38
C SER A 255 -18.21 1.49 2.27
N TYR A 256 -18.64 2.35 3.19
CA TYR A 256 -19.95 2.97 3.19
C TYR A 256 -20.16 3.86 1.97
N ARG A 257 -19.23 4.78 1.71
CA ARG A 257 -19.30 5.71 0.56
C ARG A 257 -19.21 5.00 -0.79
N LYS A 258 -18.59 3.82 -0.85
CA LYS A 258 -18.59 2.94 -2.04
C LYS A 258 -19.81 2.02 -2.14
N GLY A 259 -20.71 2.05 -1.15
CA GLY A 259 -21.90 1.21 -1.10
C GLY A 259 -21.59 -0.29 -0.89
N TRP A 260 -20.45 -0.61 -0.29
CA TRP A 260 -20.06 -1.99 0.02
C TRP A 260 -20.70 -2.51 1.29
N ILE A 261 -21.06 -1.60 2.19
CA ILE A 261 -21.78 -1.88 3.44
C ILE A 261 -22.91 -0.86 3.63
N SER A 262 -23.98 -1.27 4.31
CA SER A 262 -25.14 -0.42 4.59
C SER A 262 -24.90 0.51 5.79
N LYS A 263 -25.80 1.49 5.96
CA LYS A 263 -25.84 2.36 7.13
C LYS A 263 -25.93 1.57 8.44
N GLU A 264 -26.74 0.51 8.46
CA GLU A 264 -26.92 -0.36 9.62
C GLU A 264 -25.62 -1.10 9.96
N GLN A 265 -24.91 -1.61 8.94
CA GLN A 265 -23.62 -2.27 9.14
C GLN A 265 -22.56 -1.31 9.70
N VAL A 266 -22.50 -0.06 9.21
CA VAL A 266 -21.60 0.95 9.78
C VAL A 266 -21.95 1.23 11.24
N LYS A 267 -23.24 1.33 11.57
CA LYS A 267 -23.69 1.54 12.95
C LYS A 267 -23.25 0.39 13.86
N GLU A 268 -23.43 -0.86 13.44
CA GLU A 268 -22.98 -2.05 14.19
C GLU A 268 -21.48 -2.03 14.45
N LEU A 269 -20.67 -1.59 13.47
CA LEU A 269 -19.22 -1.43 13.63
C LEU A 269 -18.85 -0.26 14.56
N ALA A 270 -19.62 0.82 14.53
CA ALA A 270 -19.37 2.01 15.33
C ALA A 270 -19.75 1.84 16.82
N GLU A 271 -20.78 1.04 17.13
CA GLU A 271 -21.31 0.87 18.48
C GLU A 271 -20.26 0.46 19.54
N PRO A 272 -19.41 -0.57 19.30
CA PRO A 272 -18.32 -0.93 20.20
C PRO A 272 -17.31 0.20 20.43
N MET A 273 -17.17 1.10 19.46
CA MET A 273 -16.22 2.21 19.46
C MET A 273 -16.86 3.56 19.84
N SER A 274 -18.14 3.60 20.18
CA SER A 274 -18.93 4.84 20.40
C SER A 274 -18.36 5.80 21.45
N LYS A 275 -17.48 5.32 22.33
CA LYS A 275 -16.78 6.15 23.34
C LYS A 275 -15.54 6.87 22.79
N THR A 276 -15.06 6.52 21.60
CA THR A 276 -13.87 7.11 20.96
C THR A 276 -14.27 8.19 19.94
N GLY A 277 -13.31 9.02 19.52
CA GLY A 277 -13.54 9.96 18.42
C GLY A 277 -13.88 9.23 17.10
N TYR A 278 -13.22 8.10 16.85
CA TYR A 278 -13.43 7.27 15.66
C TYR A 278 -14.86 6.72 15.59
N GLY A 279 -15.39 6.15 16.68
CA GLY A 279 -16.75 5.61 16.68
C GLY A 279 -17.83 6.70 16.59
N LYS A 280 -17.59 7.88 17.19
CA LYS A 280 -18.48 9.03 17.03
C LYS A 280 -18.50 9.51 15.58
N TYR A 281 -17.34 9.63 14.95
CA TYR A 281 -17.23 9.99 13.54
C TYR A 281 -18.02 9.04 12.64
N LEU A 282 -17.92 7.72 12.86
CA LEU A 282 -18.70 6.75 12.10
C LEU A 282 -20.22 6.91 12.27
N LEU A 283 -20.69 7.29 13.46
CA LEU A 283 -22.10 7.59 13.70
C LEU A 283 -22.53 8.92 13.06
N ASP A 284 -21.62 9.88 12.95
CA ASP A 284 -21.90 11.18 12.34
C ASP A 284 -22.04 11.02 10.80
N ILE A 285 -21.11 10.34 10.12
CA ILE A 285 -21.13 10.19 8.66
C ILE A 285 -22.37 9.46 8.11
N ILE A 286 -23.00 8.59 8.91
CA ILE A 286 -24.23 7.90 8.48
C ILE A 286 -25.48 8.76 8.67
N ASN A 287 -25.37 9.89 9.37
CA ASN A 287 -26.44 10.84 9.60
C ASN A 287 -26.27 12.13 8.76
N GLU A 288 -25.14 12.29 8.06
CA GLU A 288 -24.95 13.31 7.03
C GLU A 288 -25.80 12.94 5.78
N GLU A 289 -26.70 13.84 5.38
CA GLU A 289 -27.47 13.75 4.12
C GLU A 289 -26.68 14.29 2.92
#